data_AF-A0A7W9IM32-F1
#
_entry.id   AF-A0A7W9IM32-F1
#
_cell.length_a   1.000
_cell.length_b   1.000
_cell.length_c   1.000
_cell.angle_alpha   90.00
_cell.angle_beta   90.00
_cell.angle_gamma   90.00
#
_symmetry.space_group_name_H-M   'P 1'
#
loop_
_entity.id
_entity.type
_entity.pdbx_description
1 polymer ?
#
loop_
_entity_poly.entity_id
_entity_poly.type
_entity_poly.pdbx_seq_one_letter_code
_entity_poly.pdbx_strand_id
1 'polypeptide(L)' 'MPIGTAPAARDCPGCASDAPRVFSPPNLPRMRPALSAALGREERSREAPEVVSDIPRQRRRRRPPHPALAHLPKP' A
#
# COMPACT_ATOMS: atom_id res chain seq x y z
N MET A 1 17.47 -8.89 -13.84
CA MET A 1 16.65 -7.87 -13.13
C MET A 1 15.84 -7.11 -14.18
N PRO A 2 14.56 -6.81 -13.93
CA PRO A 2 13.77 -5.98 -14.83
C PRO A 2 14.33 -4.56 -14.92
N ILE A 3 14.08 -3.87 -16.04
CA ILE A 3 14.42 -2.46 -16.18
C ILE A 3 13.66 -1.63 -15.13
N GLY A 4 14.34 -0.68 -14.49
CA GLY A 4 13.70 0.21 -13.50
C GLY A 4 13.62 -0.32 -12.07
N THR A 5 14.05 -1.54 -11.76
CA THR A 5 14.04 -2.10 -10.39
C THR A 5 15.31 -1.82 -9.59
N ALA A 6 16.11 -0.82 -9.98
CA ALA A 6 17.32 -0.48 -9.24
C ALA A 6 16.94 0.17 -7.90
N PRO A 7 17.56 -0.28 -6.79
CA PRO A 7 17.25 0.24 -5.45
C PRO A 7 17.63 1.71 -5.31
N ALA A 8 17.03 2.39 -4.34
CA ALA A 8 17.29 3.81 -4.06
C ALA A 8 18.71 4.05 -3.53
N ALA A 9 19.31 3.03 -2.91
CA ALA A 9 20.61 3.04 -2.28
C ALA A 9 21.26 1.65 -2.42
N ARG A 10 22.60 1.61 -2.35
CA ARG A 10 23.41 0.39 -2.24
C ARG A 10 24.58 0.66 -1.31
N ASP A 11 25.17 -0.40 -0.77
CA ASP A 11 26.44 -0.27 -0.06
C ASP A 11 27.56 0.07 -1.05
N CYS A 12 28.36 1.08 -0.69
CA CYS A 12 29.53 1.44 -1.47
C CYS A 12 30.53 0.26 -1.48
N PRO A 13 30.96 -0.26 -2.64
CA PRO A 13 31.90 -1.37 -2.69
C PRO A 13 33.30 -1.01 -2.14
N GLY A 14 33.62 0.27 -2.01
CA GLY A 14 34.89 0.74 -1.46
C GLY A 14 34.90 0.95 0.06
N CYS A 15 33.79 1.44 0.64
CA CYS A 15 33.75 1.86 2.05
C CYS A 15 32.54 1.35 2.84
N ALA A 16 31.69 0.51 2.22
CA ALA A 16 30.45 -0.02 2.80
C ALA A 16 29.47 1.03 3.35
N SER A 17 29.69 2.31 3.05
CA SER A 17 28.79 3.39 3.43
C SER A 17 27.58 3.44 2.48
N ASP A 18 26.48 4.02 2.93
CA ASP A 18 25.27 4.19 2.13
C ASP A 18 25.55 5.07 0.90
N ALA A 19 25.34 4.50 -0.30
CA ALA A 19 25.54 5.18 -1.57
C ALA A 19 24.17 5.44 -2.26
N PRO A 20 23.59 6.64 -2.08
CA PRO A 20 22.29 6.98 -2.66
C PRO A 20 22.39 7.16 -4.17
N ARG A 21 21.30 6.87 -4.87
CA ARG A 21 21.22 7.01 -6.33
C ARG A 21 21.10 8.48 -6.74
N VAL A 22 22.18 9.04 -7.29
CA VAL A 22 22.23 10.44 -7.77
C VAL A 22 21.74 10.57 -9.22
N PHE A 23 22.17 9.65 -10.10
CA PHE A 23 21.77 9.67 -11.51
C PHE A 23 20.62 8.68 -11.77
N SER A 24 19.40 9.19 -11.83
CA SER A 24 18.27 8.52 -12.51
C SER A 24 18.17 9.02 -13.95
N PRO A 25 17.60 8.24 -14.89
CA PRO A 25 17.44 8.70 -16.26
C PRO A 25 16.76 10.08 -16.28
N PRO A 26 17.42 11.13 -16.82
CA PRO A 26 16.79 12.43 -16.91
C PRO A 26 15.54 12.30 -17.78
N ASN A 27 14.46 12.94 -17.36
CA ASN A 27 13.18 12.97 -18.08
C ASN A 27 12.41 11.63 -18.17
N LEU A 28 12.76 10.61 -17.39
CA LEU A 28 11.89 9.45 -17.21
C LEU A 28 11.01 9.68 -15.96
N PRO A 29 9.71 10.01 -16.12
CA PRO A 29 8.84 10.19 -14.97
C PRO A 29 8.76 8.87 -14.20
N ARG A 30 9.07 8.91 -12.90
CA ARG A 30 8.87 7.74 -12.05
C ARG A 30 7.38 7.43 -12.03
N MET A 31 7.02 6.19 -12.33
CA MET A 31 5.64 5.75 -12.11
C MET A 31 5.29 5.96 -10.64
N ARG A 32 4.13 6.58 -10.39
CA ARG A 32 3.65 6.80 -9.01
C ARG A 32 3.59 5.43 -8.29
N PRO A 33 4.10 5.30 -7.06
CA PRO A 33 4.12 4.00 -6.36
C PRO A 33 2.74 3.34 -6.28
N ALA A 34 1.69 4.13 -6.07
CA ALA A 34 0.31 3.66 -6.04
C ALA A 34 -0.15 3.06 -7.39
N LEU A 35 0.29 3.64 -8.51
CA LEU A 35 -0.02 3.13 -9.85
C LEU A 35 0.75 1.84 -10.15
N SER A 36 2.04 1.79 -9.83
CA SER A 36 2.85 0.57 -9.97
C SER A 36 2.26 -0.58 -9.14
N ALA A 37 1.85 -0.30 -7.90
CA ALA A 37 1.19 -1.28 -7.05
C ALA A 37 -0.17 -1.74 -7.60
N ALA A 38 -0.93 -0.85 -8.25
CA ALA A 38 -2.21 -1.19 -8.87
C ALA A 38 -2.03 -2.11 -10.10
N LEU A 39 -1.09 -1.80 -10.99
CA LEU A 39 -0.76 -2.64 -12.14
C LEU A 39 -0.26 -4.02 -11.70
N GLY A 40 0.60 -4.07 -10.68
CA GLY A 40 1.07 -5.34 -10.12
C GLY A 40 -0.03 -6.17 -9.42
N ARG A 41 -1.16 -5.55 -9.01
CA ARG A 41 -2.34 -6.30 -8.56
C ARG A 41 -3.17 -6.79 -9.75
N GLU A 42 -3.35 -5.96 -10.78
CA GLU A 42 -4.09 -6.33 -11.99
C GLU A 42 -3.47 -7.55 -12.68
N GLU A 43 -2.15 -7.56 -12.87
CA GLU A 43 -1.45 -8.71 -13.46
C GLU A 43 -1.64 -9.99 -12.64
N ARG A 44 -1.46 -9.91 -11.31
CA ARG A 44 -1.65 -11.07 -10.41
C ARG A 44 -3.08 -11.59 -10.42
N SER A 45 -4.07 -10.71 -10.51
CA SER A 45 -5.48 -11.10 -10.56
C SER A 45 -5.85 -11.90 -11.81
N ARG A 46 -5.08 -11.84 -12.89
CA ARG A 46 -5.32 -12.64 -14.10
C ARG A 46 -5.03 -14.13 -13.88
N GLU A 47 -4.00 -14.44 -13.11
CA GLU A 47 -3.56 -15.82 -12.86
C GLU A 47 -4.12 -16.38 -11.55
N ALA A 48 -4.09 -15.60 -10.48
CA ALA A 48 -4.52 -16.00 -9.14
C ALA A 48 -5.25 -14.84 -8.43
N PRO A 49 -6.54 -14.63 -8.72
CA PRO A 49 -7.30 -13.56 -8.09
C PRO A 49 -7.46 -13.80 -6.58
N GLU A 50 -7.31 -12.73 -5.80
CA GLU A 50 -7.62 -12.73 -4.37
C GLU A 50 -9.13 -12.86 -4.18
N VAL A 51 -9.60 -14.08 -3.91
CA VAL A 51 -11.01 -14.36 -3.58
C VAL A 51 -11.28 -14.10 -2.10
N VAL A 52 -12.41 -13.48 -1.80
CA VAL A 52 -12.85 -13.26 -0.42
C VAL A 52 -13.24 -14.60 0.19
N SER A 53 -12.42 -15.12 1.10
CA SER A 53 -12.66 -16.40 1.79
C SER A 53 -13.44 -16.26 3.10
N ASP A 54 -13.49 -15.06 3.66
CA ASP A 54 -14.25 -14.76 4.87
C ASP A 54 -14.76 -13.32 4.81
N ILE A 55 -15.89 -13.06 5.47
CA ILE A 55 -16.45 -11.73 5.55
C ILE A 55 -15.54 -10.91 6.46
N PRO A 56 -14.93 -9.82 5.98
CA PRO A 56 -14.05 -9.01 6.81
C PRO A 56 -14.85 -8.52 8.02
N ARG A 57 -14.35 -8.88 9.21
CA ARG A 57 -14.99 -8.48 10.47
C ARG A 57 -15.05 -6.96 10.50
N GLN A 58 -16.26 -6.44 10.33
CA GLN A 58 -16.50 -5.01 10.37
C GLN A 58 -16.02 -4.53 11.73
N ARG A 59 -14.95 -3.71 11.77
CA ARG A 59 -14.56 -3.00 13.00
C ARG A 59 -15.76 -2.14 13.39
N ARG A 60 -16.57 -2.64 14.32
CA ARG A 60 -17.70 -1.88 14.88
C ARG A 60 -17.11 -0.63 15.52
N ARG A 61 -17.13 0.48 14.79
CA ARG A 61 -16.96 1.79 15.41
C ARG A 61 -18.10 1.89 16.42
N ARG A 62 -17.79 2.07 17.70
CA ARG A 62 -18.80 2.34 18.73
C ARG A 62 -19.48 3.64 18.32
N ARG A 63 -20.64 3.54 17.69
CA ARG A 63 -21.47 4.70 17.37
C ARG A 63 -22.09 5.15 18.70
N PRO A 64 -21.99 6.44 19.06
CA PRO A 64 -22.69 6.92 20.24
C PRO A 64 -24.18 6.58 20.12
N PRO A 65 -24.84 6.18 21.22
CA PRO A 65 -26.26 5.91 21.21
C PRO A 65 -27.03 7.16 20.75
N HIS A 66 -28.12 6.94 20.03
CA HIS A 66 -28.96 8.03 19.54
C HIS A 66 -29.48 8.86 20.72
N PRO A 67 -29.42 10.21 20.68
CA PRO A 67 -29.77 11.05 21.81
C PRO A 67 -31.22 10.85 22.28
N ALA A 68 -32.15 10.48 21.38
CA ALA A 68 -33.52 10.15 21.76
C ALA A 68 -33.66 8.96 22.74
N LEU A 69 -32.64 8.09 22.83
CA LEU A 69 -32.62 6.98 23.79
C LEU A 69 -32.47 7.47 25.25
N ALA A 70 -32.00 8.70 25.46
CA ALA A 70 -31.88 9.28 26.80
C ALA A 70 -33.24 9.61 27.43
N HIS A 71 -34.28 9.79 26.60
CA HIS A 71 -35.63 10.14 27.05
C HIS A 71 -36.55 8.94 27.27
N LEU A 72 -36.08 7.73 26.95
CA LEU A 72 -36.87 6.52 27.14
C LEU A 72 -36.87 6.11 28.62
N PRO A 73 -38.02 5.65 29.17
CA PRO A 73 -38.06 5.09 30.51
C PRO A 73 -37.15 3.86 30.57
N LYS A 74 -36.29 3.82 31.58
CA LYS A 74 -35.36 2.70 31.80
C LYS A 74 -36.12 1.52 32.40
N PRO A 75 -35.87 0.28 31.94
CA PRO A 75 -36.43 -0.93 32.56
C PRO A 75 -35.86 -1.16 33.96
#